data_AF-A0A1C5LPF3-F1
#
_entry.id   AF-A0A1C5LPF3-F1
#
_cell.length_a   1.000
_cell.length_b   1.000
_cell.length_c   1.000
_cell.angle_alpha   90.00
_cell.angle_beta   90.00
_cell.angle_gamma   90.00
#
_symmetry.space_group_name_H-M   'P 1'
#
loop_
_entity.id
_entity.type
_entity.pdbx_description
1 polymer ?
#
loop_
_entity_poly.entity_id
_entity_poly.type
_entity_poly.pdbx_seq_one_letter_code
_entity_poly.pdbx_strand_id
1 'polypeptide(L)'
;MKYDVIVIGAGISGLTAAALLLKRRLKVCVIDAQFKPGGSCGIFKRKDTVFEQGAAMIYGFNDKGFSPHRFVFNALEEPIDIIKHDKLYAINFGEHRIVFHEDIDLFIDELAKVFPKEKENFKRFYKDLSKQYLKVIAENPAFISPDAIKKEDGLKSFLRHPIEYIRFLGYMNKNTESILKKYFKDPNVFDLFDKLTSTYCYTNVEETPAILSSVMFVDNHFGGSYYPAGSTLNLIGKLEKVIEENNGDMIYNSEVVKIIVENNKAIGVKLDNEEAIYGEYIINSGTVWNLYNKLLKDSADENNIKWANSLEPSYKSSVLFALVNKEVIPKETLPIEMLIGDKTKLNEDEITVYILSIDDKTLCEEKYHSIMAIGPSLKDWPKGFKNRYNTEEYRNMKEIEKNRMLDVLEKRFPGFKENLCHVEVGTPTTLNRYILKEGGSVAGPKQKLGQHMMKRLKSKSEIENLFNCGESTVMGTGTPAVTISGISAANLILRELNLDEFEYKENMKNYVNIVKKPFDFNHIKIGKNEKENNLAKLALKCQFCDNPSCEKACKYNISIRDINRRVAVGNFYGAKKLLKDNKSCKNCESKDCENKCIRKSYKESVSIKEINSQL
;
A
#
# COMPACT_ATOMS: atom_id res chain seq x y z
N MET A 1 -7.50 25.61 17.07
CA MET A 1 -7.59 25.93 15.62
C MET A 1 -8.69 25.04 15.05
N LYS A 2 -9.57 25.54 14.17
CA LYS A 2 -10.65 24.73 13.57
C LYS A 2 -10.27 24.37 12.13
N TYR A 3 -10.25 23.07 11.82
CA TYR A 3 -9.98 22.56 10.47
C TYR A 3 -11.27 22.42 9.67
N ASP A 4 -11.19 22.48 8.34
CA ASP A 4 -12.31 22.12 7.49
C ASP A 4 -12.44 20.59 7.45
N VAL A 5 -11.31 19.89 7.36
CA VAL A 5 -11.26 18.42 7.32
C VAL A 5 -10.18 17.85 8.23
N ILE A 6 -10.51 16.83 9.02
CA ILE A 6 -9.55 16.01 9.78
C ILE A 6 -9.50 14.61 9.15
N VAL A 7 -8.30 14.13 8.85
CA VAL A 7 -8.07 12.78 8.31
C VAL A 7 -7.39 11.91 9.37
N ILE A 8 -8.03 10.80 9.72
CA ILE A 8 -7.53 9.81 10.66
C ILE A 8 -6.79 8.72 9.89
N GLY A 9 -5.46 8.69 10.03
CA GLY A 9 -4.57 7.74 9.38
C GLY A 9 -3.90 8.29 8.11
N ALA A 10 -2.58 8.25 8.09
CA ALA A 10 -1.70 8.64 6.99
C ALA A 10 -1.33 7.44 6.09
N GLY A 11 -2.28 6.55 5.82
CA GLY A 11 -2.18 5.55 4.74
C GLY A 11 -2.39 6.19 3.36
N ILE A 12 -2.19 5.43 2.28
CA ILE A 12 -2.35 5.92 0.90
C ILE A 12 -3.70 6.63 0.69
N SER A 13 -4.79 6.03 1.16
CA SER A 13 -6.15 6.56 1.00
C SER A 13 -6.34 7.90 1.72
N GLY A 14 -5.93 8.00 2.99
CA GLY A 14 -6.02 9.23 3.77
C GLY A 14 -5.14 10.35 3.20
N LEU A 15 -3.90 10.03 2.82
CA LEU A 15 -2.99 10.99 2.20
C LEU A 15 -3.50 11.47 0.84
N THR A 16 -4.07 10.58 0.03
CA THR A 16 -4.70 10.94 -1.26
C THR A 16 -5.84 11.92 -1.04
N ALA A 17 -6.76 11.61 -0.11
CA ALA A 17 -7.89 12.49 0.19
C ALA A 17 -7.42 13.87 0.67
N ALA A 18 -6.48 13.90 1.63
CA ALA A 18 -5.94 15.14 2.19
C ALA A 18 -5.25 16.01 1.12
N ALA A 19 -4.39 15.42 0.28
CA ALA A 19 -3.68 16.13 -0.78
C ALA A 19 -4.64 16.77 -1.79
N LEU A 20 -5.69 16.05 -2.20
CA LEU A 20 -6.69 16.56 -3.14
C LEU A 20 -7.53 17.69 -2.52
N LEU A 21 -7.97 17.54 -1.27
CA LEU A 21 -8.72 18.59 -0.56
C LEU A 21 -7.89 19.87 -0.35
N LEU A 22 -6.59 19.75 -0.05
CA LEU A 22 -5.67 20.88 0.03
C LEU A 22 -5.46 21.58 -1.30
N LYS A 23 -5.46 20.85 -2.43
CA LYS A 23 -5.48 21.46 -3.78
C LYS A 23 -6.76 22.23 -4.08
N ARG A 24 -7.82 22.04 -3.29
CA ARG A 24 -9.05 22.87 -3.28
C ARG A 24 -9.07 23.89 -2.14
N ARG A 25 -7.92 24.16 -1.52
CA ARG A 25 -7.68 25.20 -0.50
C ARG A 25 -8.45 25.00 0.80
N LEU A 26 -8.88 23.76 1.09
CA LEU A 26 -9.44 23.39 2.39
C LEU A 26 -8.32 23.29 3.43
N LYS A 27 -8.61 23.65 4.68
CA LYS A 27 -7.71 23.48 5.82
C LYS A 27 -7.80 22.04 6.32
N VAL A 28 -6.74 21.27 6.07
CA VAL A 28 -6.71 19.84 6.39
C VAL A 28 -5.62 19.50 7.39
N CYS A 29 -5.96 18.65 8.36
CA CYS A 29 -5.01 18.01 9.26
C CYS A 29 -5.06 16.49 9.07
N VAL A 30 -3.91 15.84 8.95
CA VAL A 30 -3.77 14.38 8.95
C VAL A 30 -3.12 13.96 10.26
N ILE A 31 -3.73 13.00 10.95
CA ILE A 31 -3.29 12.50 12.25
C ILE A 31 -2.95 11.01 12.13
N ASP A 32 -1.76 10.61 12.57
CA ASP A 32 -1.34 9.21 12.55
C ASP A 32 -0.58 8.81 13.83
N ALA A 33 -0.86 7.59 14.30
CA ALA A 33 -0.23 7.01 15.49
C ALA A 33 1.27 6.73 15.29
N GLN A 34 1.71 6.49 14.06
CA GLN A 34 3.11 6.27 13.70
C GLN A 34 3.89 7.59 13.65
N PHE A 35 5.21 7.50 13.71
CA PHE A 35 6.11 8.64 13.46
C PHE A 35 6.27 9.01 11.97
N LYS A 36 5.66 8.22 11.08
CA LYS A 36 5.86 8.29 9.63
C LYS A 36 4.56 7.92 8.91
N PRO A 37 4.36 8.43 7.68
CA PRO A 37 3.23 8.04 6.86
C PRO A 37 3.44 6.66 6.21
N GLY A 38 2.36 6.12 5.62
CA GLY A 38 2.39 5.02 4.66
C GLY A 38 1.61 3.78 5.09
N GLY A 39 1.38 3.57 6.39
CA GLY A 39 0.74 2.36 6.90
C GLY A 39 1.42 1.09 6.34
N SER A 40 0.64 0.21 5.71
CA SER A 40 1.14 -1.01 5.05
C SER A 40 2.07 -0.76 3.85
N CYS A 41 2.10 0.46 3.30
CA CYS A 41 2.98 0.89 2.21
C CYS A 41 4.12 1.79 2.71
N GLY A 42 4.52 1.64 3.98
CA GLY A 42 5.70 2.30 4.51
C GLY A 42 6.96 1.44 4.36
N ILE A 43 8.09 1.97 4.84
CA ILE A 43 9.39 1.29 4.86
C ILE A 43 10.04 1.26 6.24
N PHE A 44 11.05 0.44 6.43
CA PHE A 44 12.05 0.63 7.50
C PHE A 44 13.45 0.34 6.95
N LYS A 45 14.49 0.67 7.73
CA LYS A 45 15.87 0.46 7.30
C LYS A 45 16.71 -0.32 8.31
N ARG A 46 17.68 -1.09 7.81
CA ARG A 46 18.76 -1.74 8.57
C ARG A 46 20.06 -1.66 7.80
N LYS A 47 21.13 -1.16 8.41
CA LYS A 47 22.47 -1.10 7.80
C LYS A 47 22.44 -0.52 6.37
N ASP A 48 21.78 0.63 6.19
CA ASP A 48 21.53 1.29 4.90
C ASP A 48 20.62 0.54 3.89
N THR A 49 20.17 -0.68 4.20
CA THR A 49 19.17 -1.39 3.39
C THR A 49 17.76 -0.88 3.67
N VAL A 50 16.97 -0.69 2.63
CA VAL A 50 15.54 -0.36 2.67
C VAL A 50 14.73 -1.65 2.60
N PHE A 51 13.80 -1.82 3.53
CA PHE A 51 12.81 -2.88 3.53
C PHE A 51 11.41 -2.28 3.43
N GLU A 52 10.66 -2.73 2.44
CA GLU A 52 9.23 -2.47 2.32
C GLU A 52 8.49 -3.13 3.49
N GLN A 53 7.42 -2.53 4.02
CA GLN A 53 6.68 -3.14 5.15
C GLN A 53 5.62 -4.15 4.72
N GLY A 54 5.12 -4.09 3.49
CA GLY A 54 4.13 -5.04 3.00
C GLY A 54 3.68 -4.82 1.55
N ALA A 55 3.40 -3.59 1.13
CA ALA A 55 3.00 -3.31 -0.25
C ALA A 55 4.22 -3.22 -1.17
N ALA A 56 4.37 -4.17 -2.10
CA ALA A 56 5.47 -4.18 -3.07
C ALA A 56 5.06 -4.52 -4.51
N MET A 57 3.89 -5.12 -4.73
CA MET A 57 3.30 -5.25 -6.07
C MET A 57 2.42 -4.02 -6.33
N ILE A 58 2.87 -3.08 -7.16
CA ILE A 58 2.15 -1.82 -7.40
C ILE A 58 1.61 -1.79 -8.83
N TYR A 59 0.29 -1.61 -8.94
CA TYR A 59 -0.44 -1.39 -10.20
C TYR A 59 -0.94 0.06 -10.25
N GLY A 60 -1.58 0.48 -11.34
CA GLY A 60 -2.29 1.76 -11.43
C GLY A 60 -1.44 2.94 -11.89
N PHE A 61 -0.25 2.67 -12.45
CA PHE A 61 0.61 3.62 -13.14
C PHE A 61 0.65 3.43 -14.67
N ASN A 62 -0.15 2.52 -15.22
CA ASN A 62 -0.44 2.40 -16.66
C ASN A 62 -0.93 3.72 -17.27
N ASP A 63 -0.72 3.88 -18.58
CA ASP A 63 -1.09 5.05 -19.37
C ASP A 63 -2.56 5.02 -19.81
N LYS A 64 -3.17 3.84 -19.88
CA LYS A 64 -4.56 3.61 -20.31
C LYS A 64 -5.30 2.70 -19.34
N GLY A 65 -6.61 2.89 -19.22
CA GLY A 65 -7.48 2.06 -18.40
C GLY A 65 -7.44 2.43 -16.92
N PHE A 66 -7.44 1.43 -16.05
CA PHE A 66 -7.54 1.63 -14.61
C PHE A 66 -6.20 2.09 -13.99
N SER A 67 -5.94 3.40 -14.00
CA SER A 67 -4.68 4.01 -13.55
C SER A 67 -4.83 5.05 -12.42
N PRO A 68 -5.37 4.70 -11.23
CA PRO A 68 -5.71 5.69 -10.20
C PRO A 68 -4.51 6.41 -9.61
N HIS A 69 -3.34 5.78 -9.47
CA HIS A 69 -2.15 6.48 -8.98
C HIS A 69 -1.67 7.52 -9.98
N ARG A 70 -1.58 7.17 -11.28
CA ARG A 70 -1.24 8.13 -12.34
C ARG A 70 -2.22 9.30 -12.34
N PHE A 71 -3.52 9.04 -12.22
CA PHE A 71 -4.53 10.08 -12.13
C PHE A 71 -4.28 11.02 -10.95
N VAL A 72 -4.03 10.49 -9.74
CA VAL A 72 -3.75 11.32 -8.55
C VAL A 72 -2.52 12.18 -8.77
N PHE A 73 -1.40 11.63 -9.21
CA PHE A 73 -0.18 12.43 -9.42
C PHE A 73 -0.36 13.50 -10.52
N ASN A 74 -1.14 13.20 -11.56
CA ASN A 74 -1.49 14.20 -12.58
C ASN A 74 -2.40 15.30 -12.01
N ALA A 75 -3.37 14.94 -11.17
CA ALA A 75 -4.29 15.87 -10.53
C ALA A 75 -3.60 16.76 -9.48
N LEU A 76 -2.61 16.21 -8.78
CA LEU A 76 -1.79 16.95 -7.81
C LEU A 76 -0.68 17.76 -8.48
N GLU A 77 -0.41 17.51 -9.76
CA GLU A 77 0.71 18.10 -10.50
C GLU A 77 2.08 17.82 -9.83
N GLU A 78 2.21 16.65 -9.22
CA GLU A 78 3.42 16.24 -8.51
C GLU A 78 4.17 15.19 -9.34
N PRO A 79 5.40 15.50 -9.80
CA PRO A 79 6.20 14.53 -10.54
C PRO A 79 6.52 13.28 -9.71
N ILE A 80 6.43 12.09 -10.27
CA ILE A 80 6.89 10.85 -9.65
C ILE A 80 7.62 9.95 -10.64
N ASP A 81 8.76 9.42 -10.22
CA ASP A 81 9.56 8.48 -10.99
C ASP A 81 9.16 7.04 -10.65
N ILE A 82 8.84 6.27 -11.68
CA ILE A 82 8.31 4.91 -11.57
C ILE A 82 9.13 3.97 -12.46
N ILE A 83 9.51 2.82 -11.92
CA ILE A 83 10.09 1.70 -12.65
C ILE A 83 8.94 0.84 -13.17
N LYS A 84 8.99 0.46 -14.45
CA LYS A 84 8.11 -0.57 -15.03
C LYS A 84 8.86 -1.91 -15.09
N HIS A 85 8.30 -2.95 -14.49
CA HIS A 85 8.87 -4.30 -14.55
C HIS A 85 8.72 -4.90 -15.97
N ASP A 86 9.66 -5.75 -16.41
CA ASP A 86 9.61 -6.35 -17.77
C ASP A 86 8.54 -7.43 -17.89
N LYS A 87 8.30 -8.09 -16.76
CA LYS A 87 7.29 -9.12 -16.54
C LYS A 87 6.50 -8.71 -15.32
N LEU A 88 5.25 -9.14 -15.26
CA LEU A 88 4.36 -8.76 -14.18
C LEU A 88 4.81 -9.37 -12.86
N TYR A 89 5.00 -10.69 -12.89
CA TYR A 89 5.56 -11.57 -11.85
C TYR A 89 5.69 -12.99 -12.44
N ALA A 90 6.19 -13.95 -11.66
CA ALA A 90 6.06 -15.38 -11.99
C ALA A 90 5.39 -16.15 -10.86
N ILE A 91 4.73 -17.25 -11.22
CA ILE A 91 4.19 -18.24 -10.29
C ILE A 91 4.97 -19.55 -10.48
N ASN A 92 5.53 -20.09 -9.40
CA ASN A 92 6.12 -21.42 -9.37
C ASN A 92 5.02 -22.42 -8.98
N PHE A 93 4.37 -23.03 -9.98
CA PHE A 93 3.23 -23.94 -9.83
C PHE A 93 3.69 -25.40 -9.98
N GLY A 94 4.22 -25.94 -8.87
CA GLY A 94 5.01 -27.19 -8.81
C GLY A 94 6.23 -27.12 -9.70
N GLU A 95 6.40 -28.07 -10.62
CA GLU A 95 7.59 -28.13 -11.48
C GLU A 95 7.63 -27.05 -12.57
N HIS A 96 6.54 -26.31 -12.77
CA HIS A 96 6.46 -25.29 -13.81
C HIS A 96 6.54 -23.88 -13.22
N ARG A 97 7.36 -23.04 -13.85
CA ARG A 97 7.38 -21.60 -13.61
C ARG A 97 6.58 -20.89 -14.69
N ILE A 98 5.42 -20.35 -14.32
CA ILE A 98 4.51 -19.61 -15.20
C ILE A 98 4.85 -18.13 -15.11
N VAL A 99 5.35 -17.55 -16.19
CA VAL A 99 5.64 -16.10 -16.24
C VAL A 99 4.39 -15.34 -16.68
N PHE A 100 4.06 -14.25 -15.98
CA PHE A 100 2.95 -13.38 -16.37
C PHE A 100 3.45 -12.26 -17.29
N HIS A 101 2.93 -12.25 -18.52
CA HIS A 101 3.24 -11.27 -19.56
C HIS A 101 2.11 -10.25 -19.68
N GLU A 102 2.41 -8.99 -20.03
CA GLU A 102 1.37 -8.01 -20.41
C GLU A 102 0.64 -8.46 -21.69
N ASP A 103 1.38 -9.08 -22.61
CA ASP A 103 0.81 -9.74 -23.78
C ASP A 103 0.10 -11.03 -23.34
N ILE A 104 -1.22 -11.03 -23.49
CA ILE A 104 -2.10 -12.13 -23.10
C ILE A 104 -1.83 -13.37 -23.95
N ASP A 105 -1.48 -13.24 -25.23
CA ASP A 105 -1.21 -14.41 -26.08
C ASP A 105 0.09 -15.11 -25.64
N LEU A 106 1.13 -14.33 -25.30
CA LEU A 106 2.35 -14.88 -24.68
C LEU A 106 2.06 -15.55 -23.33
N PHE A 107 1.18 -14.95 -22.51
CA PHE A 107 0.79 -15.57 -21.25
C PHE A 107 0.00 -16.87 -21.45
N ILE A 108 -0.88 -16.94 -22.44
CA ILE A 108 -1.58 -18.17 -22.80
C ILE A 108 -0.59 -19.25 -23.27
N ASP A 109 0.47 -18.88 -23.97
CA ASP A 109 1.54 -19.81 -24.33
C ASP A 109 2.29 -20.33 -23.09
N GLU A 110 2.53 -19.50 -22.07
CA GLU A 110 3.06 -19.96 -20.77
C GLU A 110 2.10 -20.94 -20.08
N LEU A 111 0.80 -20.64 -20.05
CA LEU A 111 -0.22 -21.53 -19.49
C LEU A 111 -0.30 -22.85 -20.26
N ALA A 112 -0.16 -22.84 -21.59
CA ALA A 112 -0.22 -24.04 -22.42
C ALA A 112 0.94 -25.01 -22.17
N LYS A 113 2.07 -24.56 -21.61
CA LYS A 113 3.15 -25.45 -21.15
C LYS A 113 2.72 -26.32 -19.97
N VAL A 114 1.78 -25.83 -19.16
CA VAL A 114 1.26 -26.52 -17.97
C VAL A 114 -0.06 -27.23 -18.27
N PHE A 115 -0.93 -26.61 -19.07
CA PHE A 115 -2.26 -27.10 -19.43
C PHE A 115 -2.40 -27.21 -20.96
N PRO A 116 -1.68 -28.12 -21.63
CA PRO A 116 -1.60 -28.15 -23.09
C PRO A 116 -2.96 -28.37 -23.77
N LYS A 117 -3.89 -29.07 -23.11
CA LYS A 117 -5.25 -29.32 -23.62
C LYS A 117 -6.19 -28.12 -23.47
N GLU A 118 -5.82 -27.11 -22.69
CA GLU A 118 -6.69 -25.99 -22.31
C GLU A 118 -6.35 -24.69 -23.06
N LYS A 119 -5.34 -24.69 -23.95
CA LYS A 119 -4.87 -23.48 -24.67
C LYS A 119 -6.00 -22.70 -25.34
N GLU A 120 -6.86 -23.39 -26.10
CA GLU A 120 -7.97 -22.74 -26.80
C GLU A 120 -9.09 -22.29 -25.85
N ASN A 121 -9.24 -22.95 -24.70
CA ASN A 121 -10.16 -22.51 -23.64
C ASN A 121 -9.64 -21.23 -22.95
N PHE A 122 -8.34 -21.13 -22.69
CA PHE A 122 -7.72 -19.92 -22.17
C PHE A 122 -7.84 -18.74 -23.15
N LYS A 123 -7.60 -18.96 -24.46
CA LYS A 123 -7.85 -17.93 -25.49
C LYS A 123 -9.28 -17.42 -25.45
N ARG A 124 -10.27 -18.32 -25.41
CA ARG A 124 -11.68 -17.94 -25.35
C ARG A 124 -12.01 -17.18 -24.05
N PHE A 125 -11.52 -17.66 -22.92
CA PHE A 125 -11.71 -17.05 -21.60
C PHE A 125 -11.17 -15.61 -21.54
N TYR A 126 -9.89 -15.41 -21.88
CA TYR A 126 -9.27 -14.09 -21.83
C TYR A 126 -9.83 -13.14 -22.88
N LYS A 127 -10.20 -13.62 -24.07
CA LYS A 127 -10.86 -12.80 -25.09
C LYS A 127 -12.19 -12.24 -24.60
N ASP A 128 -13.03 -13.09 -24.00
CA ASP A 128 -14.35 -12.69 -23.51
C ASP A 128 -14.26 -11.71 -22.33
N LEU A 129 -13.38 -11.98 -21.36
CA LEU A 129 -13.15 -11.07 -20.23
C LEU A 129 -12.49 -9.76 -20.67
N SER A 130 -11.54 -9.78 -21.60
CA SER A 130 -10.88 -8.56 -22.10
C SER A 130 -11.87 -7.64 -22.81
N LYS A 131 -12.78 -8.21 -23.62
CA LYS A 131 -13.86 -7.44 -24.25
C LYS A 131 -14.74 -6.74 -23.21
N GLN A 132 -15.05 -7.42 -22.11
CA GLN A 132 -15.85 -6.85 -21.03
C GLN A 132 -15.09 -5.76 -20.28
N TYR A 133 -13.83 -6.03 -19.89
CA TYR A 133 -12.96 -5.08 -19.21
C TYR A 133 -12.80 -3.78 -20.02
N LEU A 134 -12.51 -3.90 -21.32
CA LEU A 134 -12.31 -2.73 -22.17
C LEU A 134 -13.53 -1.81 -22.19
N LYS A 135 -14.72 -2.37 -22.40
CA LYS A 135 -15.97 -1.60 -22.54
C LYS A 135 -16.53 -1.05 -21.23
N VAL A 136 -16.32 -1.77 -20.12
CA VAL A 136 -16.90 -1.41 -18.81
C VAL A 136 -15.94 -0.55 -17.98
N ILE A 137 -14.63 -0.78 -18.11
CA ILE A 137 -13.61 -0.15 -17.26
C ILE A 137 -12.69 0.75 -18.09
N ALA A 138 -12.07 0.24 -19.16
CA ALA A 138 -10.97 0.95 -19.80
C ALA A 138 -11.40 2.15 -20.66
N GLU A 139 -12.52 2.03 -21.38
CA GLU A 139 -13.07 3.09 -22.24
C GLU A 139 -13.70 4.24 -21.44
N ASN A 140 -14.03 4.00 -20.16
CA ASN A 140 -14.66 4.97 -19.27
C ASN A 140 -13.98 4.96 -17.88
N PRO A 141 -12.71 5.37 -17.75
CA PRO A 141 -11.99 5.30 -16.49
C PRO A 141 -12.60 6.27 -15.47
N ALA A 142 -13.47 5.74 -14.60
CA ALA A 142 -14.02 6.45 -13.47
C ALA A 142 -13.19 6.13 -12.23
N PHE A 143 -12.41 7.10 -11.75
CA PHE A 143 -11.59 6.96 -10.53
C PHE A 143 -12.39 7.30 -9.26
N ILE A 144 -13.57 6.70 -9.13
CA ILE A 144 -14.49 6.93 -8.02
C ILE A 144 -15.17 5.60 -7.65
N SER A 145 -15.46 5.42 -6.36
CA SER A 145 -16.10 4.21 -5.88
C SER A 145 -17.56 4.12 -6.35
N PRO A 146 -18.09 2.90 -6.57
CA PRO A 146 -19.47 2.71 -7.03
C PRO A 146 -20.55 3.40 -6.17
N ASP A 147 -20.33 3.53 -4.87
CA ASP A 147 -21.24 4.20 -3.93
C ASP A 147 -21.11 5.73 -3.93
N ALA A 148 -20.09 6.29 -4.59
CA ALA A 148 -19.86 7.73 -4.70
C ALA A 148 -20.13 8.29 -6.12
N ILE A 149 -20.37 7.42 -7.11
CA ILE A 149 -20.72 7.78 -8.50
C ILE A 149 -22.01 8.60 -8.55
N LYS A 150 -22.03 9.67 -9.35
CA LYS A 150 -23.24 10.43 -9.67
C LYS A 150 -24.17 9.58 -10.53
N LYS A 151 -25.48 9.60 -10.24
CA LYS A 151 -26.49 8.80 -10.97
C LYS A 151 -26.43 9.04 -12.48
N GLU A 152 -26.22 10.27 -12.90
CA GLU A 152 -26.11 10.67 -14.30
C GLU A 152 -24.93 10.01 -15.01
N ASP A 153 -23.77 9.95 -14.36
CA ASP A 153 -22.58 9.33 -14.94
C ASP A 153 -22.69 7.81 -14.99
N GLY A 154 -23.30 7.20 -13.97
CA GLY A 154 -23.67 5.79 -14.02
C GLY A 154 -24.61 5.46 -15.19
N LEU A 155 -25.59 6.32 -15.45
CA LEU A 155 -26.53 6.15 -16.57
C LEU A 155 -25.84 6.33 -17.93
N LYS A 156 -24.97 7.35 -18.09
CA LYS A 156 -24.18 7.56 -19.32
C LYS A 156 -23.35 6.33 -19.67
N SER A 157 -22.65 5.77 -18.68
CA SER A 157 -21.82 4.58 -18.89
C SER A 157 -22.65 3.36 -19.29
N PHE A 158 -23.81 3.16 -18.65
CA PHE A 158 -24.75 2.10 -19.03
C PHE A 158 -25.25 2.26 -20.48
N LEU A 159 -25.64 3.46 -20.89
CA LEU A 159 -26.19 3.72 -22.23
C LEU A 159 -25.17 3.51 -23.36
N ARG A 160 -23.87 3.67 -23.08
CA ARG A 160 -22.80 3.41 -24.07
C ARG A 160 -22.63 1.93 -24.39
N HIS A 161 -22.65 1.05 -23.37
CA HIS A 161 -22.43 -0.39 -23.52
C HIS A 161 -23.44 -1.24 -22.73
N PRO A 162 -24.74 -1.17 -23.04
CA PRO A 162 -25.78 -1.75 -22.20
C PRO A 162 -25.66 -3.27 -22.06
N ILE A 163 -25.28 -3.98 -23.13
CA ILE A 163 -25.13 -5.44 -23.11
C ILE A 163 -24.00 -5.86 -22.17
N GLU A 164 -22.84 -5.22 -22.28
CA GLU A 164 -21.68 -5.52 -21.45
C GLU A 164 -21.88 -5.12 -19.98
N TYR A 165 -22.54 -3.99 -19.72
CA TYR A 165 -22.93 -3.57 -18.37
C TYR A 165 -23.92 -4.55 -17.72
N ILE A 166 -24.97 -4.99 -18.45
CA ILE A 166 -25.91 -5.99 -17.92
C ILE A 166 -25.21 -7.31 -17.62
N ARG A 167 -24.31 -7.77 -18.50
CA ARG A 167 -23.50 -8.98 -18.26
C ARG A 167 -22.62 -8.82 -17.02
N PHE A 168 -21.99 -7.66 -16.84
CA PHE A 168 -21.15 -7.33 -15.69
C PHE A 168 -21.95 -7.33 -14.38
N LEU A 169 -23.10 -6.65 -14.35
CA LEU A 169 -23.99 -6.66 -13.18
C LEU A 169 -24.56 -8.05 -12.90
N GLY A 170 -24.75 -8.89 -13.93
CA GLY A 170 -25.12 -10.29 -13.79
C GLY A 170 -24.10 -11.16 -13.02
N TYR A 171 -22.90 -10.63 -12.73
CA TYR A 171 -21.88 -11.30 -11.92
C TYR A 171 -21.93 -10.92 -10.43
N MET A 172 -22.77 -9.96 -10.02
CA MET A 172 -22.84 -9.48 -8.63
C MET A 172 -23.13 -10.60 -7.61
N ASN A 173 -23.97 -11.57 -7.98
CA ASN A 173 -24.41 -12.66 -7.11
C ASN A 173 -23.84 -14.03 -7.53
N LYS A 174 -22.74 -14.05 -8.27
CA LYS A 174 -22.06 -15.29 -8.70
C LYS A 174 -20.65 -15.33 -8.15
N ASN A 175 -20.10 -16.53 -8.00
CA ASN A 175 -18.71 -16.73 -7.64
C ASN A 175 -17.83 -16.95 -8.88
N THR A 176 -16.52 -16.87 -8.70
CA THR A 176 -15.52 -17.00 -9.77
C THR A 176 -15.58 -18.37 -10.42
N GLU A 177 -15.81 -19.42 -9.63
CA GLU A 177 -16.01 -20.79 -10.11
C GLU A 177 -17.11 -20.87 -11.19
N SER A 178 -18.21 -20.14 -11.02
CA SER A 178 -19.32 -20.07 -11.99
C SER A 178 -18.91 -19.47 -13.34
N ILE A 179 -17.88 -18.62 -13.39
CA ILE A 179 -17.31 -18.14 -14.65
C ILE A 179 -16.40 -19.22 -15.23
N LEU A 180 -15.49 -19.77 -14.42
CA LEU A 180 -14.48 -20.74 -14.86
C LEU A 180 -15.10 -22.01 -15.45
N LYS A 181 -16.17 -22.55 -14.85
CA LYS A 181 -16.91 -23.73 -15.32
C LYS A 181 -17.49 -23.60 -16.75
N LYS A 182 -17.58 -22.38 -17.29
CA LYS A 182 -17.99 -22.16 -18.69
C LYS A 182 -16.90 -22.46 -19.70
N TYR A 183 -15.64 -22.46 -19.27
CA TYR A 183 -14.48 -22.59 -20.13
C TYR A 183 -13.66 -23.84 -19.82
N PHE A 184 -13.56 -24.23 -18.56
CA PHE A 184 -12.64 -25.25 -18.09
C PHE A 184 -13.36 -26.40 -17.38
N LYS A 185 -12.82 -27.61 -17.54
CA LYS A 185 -13.25 -28.81 -16.81
C LYS A 185 -12.11 -29.46 -16.02
N ASP A 186 -10.86 -29.17 -16.37
CA ASP A 186 -9.69 -29.68 -15.66
C ASP A 186 -9.59 -29.05 -14.26
N PRO A 187 -9.65 -29.84 -13.17
CA PRO A 187 -9.56 -29.32 -11.80
C PRO A 187 -8.26 -28.56 -11.53
N ASN A 188 -7.15 -28.91 -12.18
CA ASN A 188 -5.86 -28.22 -11.97
C ASN A 188 -5.88 -26.76 -12.45
N VAL A 189 -6.79 -26.40 -13.36
CA VAL A 189 -7.01 -25.01 -13.76
C VAL A 189 -7.68 -24.24 -12.63
N PHE A 190 -8.64 -24.85 -11.92
CA PHE A 190 -9.27 -24.24 -10.74
C PHE A 190 -8.25 -24.05 -9.62
N ASP A 191 -7.35 -25.02 -9.40
CA ASP A 191 -6.24 -24.89 -8.45
C ASP A 191 -5.36 -23.67 -8.77
N LEU A 192 -5.00 -23.43 -10.04
CA LEU A 192 -4.26 -22.22 -10.42
C LEU A 192 -5.03 -20.95 -10.06
N PHE A 193 -6.32 -20.90 -10.38
CA PHE A 193 -7.15 -19.73 -10.10
C PHE A 193 -7.40 -19.53 -8.61
N ASP A 194 -7.41 -20.59 -7.80
CA ASP A 194 -7.45 -20.50 -6.33
C ASP A 194 -6.22 -19.77 -5.78
N LYS A 195 -5.03 -20.02 -6.35
CA LYS A 195 -3.80 -19.29 -5.95
C LYS A 195 -3.87 -17.80 -6.29
N LEU A 196 -4.42 -17.50 -7.47
CA LEU A 196 -4.64 -16.11 -7.89
C LEU A 196 -5.65 -15.43 -6.96
N THR A 197 -6.82 -16.02 -6.73
CA THR A 197 -7.84 -15.41 -5.86
C THR A 197 -7.37 -15.33 -4.40
N SER A 198 -6.58 -16.28 -3.92
CA SER A 198 -6.01 -16.23 -2.56
C SER A 198 -5.13 -14.99 -2.39
N THR A 199 -4.31 -14.69 -3.40
CA THR A 199 -3.35 -13.58 -3.35
C THR A 199 -4.04 -12.22 -3.41
N TYR A 200 -5.03 -12.06 -4.30
CA TYR A 200 -5.68 -10.77 -4.54
C TYR A 200 -6.91 -10.52 -3.67
N CYS A 201 -7.65 -11.57 -3.32
CA CYS A 201 -8.95 -11.50 -2.66
C CYS A 201 -8.98 -12.12 -1.25
N TYR A 202 -7.94 -12.89 -0.87
CA TYR A 202 -7.87 -13.69 0.36
C TYR A 202 -9.00 -14.72 0.48
N THR A 203 -9.33 -15.33 -0.67
CA THR A 203 -10.45 -16.28 -0.89
C THR A 203 -10.10 -17.29 -1.97
N ASN A 204 -10.84 -18.39 -2.05
CA ASN A 204 -10.79 -19.34 -3.19
C ASN A 204 -11.81 -18.95 -4.29
N VAL A 205 -11.88 -19.69 -5.40
CA VAL A 205 -12.79 -19.40 -6.52
C VAL A 205 -14.26 -19.54 -6.16
N GLU A 206 -14.61 -20.35 -5.16
CA GLU A 206 -15.98 -20.53 -4.68
C GLU A 206 -16.46 -19.35 -3.83
N GLU A 207 -15.55 -18.75 -3.07
CA GLU A 207 -15.80 -17.59 -2.22
C GLU A 207 -15.68 -16.25 -2.97
N THR A 208 -14.83 -16.17 -4.00
CA THR A 208 -14.51 -14.92 -4.69
C THR A 208 -15.67 -14.47 -5.60
N PRO A 209 -16.21 -13.25 -5.45
CA PRO A 209 -17.23 -12.70 -6.35
C PRO A 209 -16.76 -12.66 -7.81
N ALA A 210 -17.60 -13.17 -8.70
CA ALA A 210 -17.39 -13.21 -10.15
C ALA A 210 -17.13 -11.82 -10.75
N ILE A 211 -17.76 -10.78 -10.18
CA ILE A 211 -17.58 -9.41 -10.65
C ILE A 211 -16.13 -8.92 -10.47
N LEU A 212 -15.48 -9.30 -9.37
CA LEU A 212 -14.09 -8.91 -9.11
C LEU A 212 -13.13 -9.68 -10.02
N SER A 213 -13.29 -10.99 -10.14
CA SER A 213 -12.43 -11.82 -11.00
C SER A 213 -12.57 -11.49 -12.49
N SER A 214 -13.77 -11.06 -12.94
CA SER A 214 -13.98 -10.63 -14.33
C SER A 214 -13.15 -9.42 -14.74
N VAL A 215 -12.72 -8.60 -13.77
CA VAL A 215 -11.86 -7.43 -13.98
C VAL A 215 -10.41 -7.80 -13.67
N MET A 216 -10.15 -8.35 -12.48
CA MET A 216 -8.82 -8.58 -11.93
C MET A 216 -7.92 -9.43 -12.82
N PHE A 217 -8.42 -10.55 -13.38
CA PHE A 217 -7.58 -11.42 -14.21
C PHE A 217 -7.09 -10.73 -15.48
N VAL A 218 -7.86 -9.78 -16.01
CA VAL A 218 -7.49 -8.99 -17.18
C VAL A 218 -6.65 -7.78 -16.78
N ASP A 219 -7.05 -7.07 -15.73
CA ASP A 219 -6.38 -5.87 -15.23
C ASP A 219 -4.92 -6.16 -14.83
N ASN A 220 -4.61 -7.37 -14.37
CA ASN A 220 -3.22 -7.78 -14.14
C ASN A 220 -2.34 -7.64 -15.39
N HIS A 221 -2.88 -7.90 -16.59
CA HIS A 221 -2.16 -7.81 -17.85
C HIS A 221 -2.14 -6.38 -18.42
N PHE A 222 -3.29 -5.72 -18.46
CA PHE A 222 -3.41 -4.35 -18.99
C PHE A 222 -2.83 -3.30 -18.05
N GLY A 223 -2.95 -3.52 -16.75
CA GLY A 223 -2.59 -2.62 -15.69
C GLY A 223 -1.08 -2.50 -15.49
N GLY A 224 -0.29 -3.49 -15.91
CA GLY A 224 1.17 -3.52 -15.80
C GLY A 224 1.69 -3.58 -14.35
N SER A 225 2.95 -3.99 -14.17
CA SER A 225 3.57 -4.08 -12.85
C SER A 225 4.64 -3.00 -12.68
N TYR A 226 4.54 -2.22 -11.62
CA TYR A 226 5.36 -1.04 -11.39
C TYR A 226 5.96 -1.02 -9.98
N TYR A 227 6.96 -0.16 -9.80
CA TYR A 227 7.55 0.12 -8.51
C TYR A 227 8.00 1.59 -8.43
N PRO A 228 7.68 2.33 -7.36
CA PRO A 228 8.19 3.67 -7.17
C PRO A 228 9.72 3.66 -7.11
N ALA A 229 10.37 4.41 -8.00
CA ALA A 229 11.82 4.46 -8.05
C ALA A 229 12.36 5.03 -6.73
N GLY A 230 13.31 4.33 -6.10
CA GLY A 230 13.82 4.68 -4.79
C GLY A 230 12.95 4.22 -3.62
N SER A 231 12.09 3.21 -3.80
CA SER A 231 11.15 2.65 -2.80
C SER A 231 9.78 3.32 -2.69
N THR A 232 8.80 2.59 -2.14
CA THR A 232 7.45 3.09 -1.78
C THR A 232 7.50 4.31 -0.87
N LEU A 233 8.62 4.53 -0.18
CA LEU A 233 8.95 5.79 0.49
C LEU A 233 8.64 7.02 -0.40
N ASN A 234 8.96 6.98 -1.70
CA ASN A 234 8.70 8.08 -2.63
C ASN A 234 7.21 8.26 -2.94
N LEU A 235 6.45 7.18 -3.07
CA LEU A 235 4.99 7.24 -3.29
C LEU A 235 4.31 7.99 -2.13
N ILE A 236 4.59 7.56 -0.91
CA ILE A 236 3.99 8.12 0.30
C ILE A 236 4.55 9.51 0.60
N GLY A 237 5.86 9.68 0.48
CA GLY A 237 6.56 10.92 0.76
C GLY A 237 6.15 12.08 -0.15
N LYS A 238 5.81 11.79 -1.41
CA LYS A 238 5.30 12.80 -2.34
C LYS A 238 3.88 13.24 -2.01
N LEU A 239 3.01 12.33 -1.57
CA LEU A 239 1.68 12.73 -1.09
C LEU A 239 1.79 13.62 0.17
N GLU A 240 2.67 13.26 1.11
CA GLU A 240 2.97 14.11 2.27
C GLU A 240 3.54 15.48 1.86
N LYS A 241 4.45 15.51 0.89
CA LYS A 241 4.99 16.76 0.33
C LYS A 241 3.88 17.66 -0.18
N VAL A 242 2.94 17.12 -0.96
CA VAL A 242 1.80 17.89 -1.48
C VAL A 242 0.94 18.44 -0.34
N ILE A 243 0.76 17.68 0.74
CA ILE A 243 0.02 18.15 1.91
C ILE A 243 0.73 19.34 2.57
N GLU A 244 2.02 19.19 2.91
CA GLU A 244 2.76 20.22 3.66
C GLU A 244 3.12 21.45 2.80
N GLU A 245 3.35 21.28 1.48
CA GLU A 245 3.58 22.42 0.57
C GLU A 245 2.32 23.28 0.37
N ASN A 246 1.13 22.72 0.59
CA ASN A 246 -0.15 23.41 0.53
C ASN A 246 -0.65 23.83 1.94
N ASN A 247 0.25 23.91 2.93
CA ASN A 247 -0.01 24.31 4.32
C ASN A 247 -0.92 23.36 5.13
N GLY A 248 -1.04 22.10 4.72
CA GLY A 248 -1.65 21.07 5.55
C GLY A 248 -0.81 20.73 6.78
N ASP A 249 -1.48 20.23 7.82
CA ASP A 249 -0.85 19.79 9.05
C ASP A 249 -0.71 18.26 9.10
N MET A 250 0.49 17.79 9.46
CA MET A 250 0.80 16.37 9.68
C MET A 250 1.12 16.19 11.17
N ILE A 251 0.22 15.54 11.91
CA ILE A 251 0.39 15.24 13.33
C ILE A 251 0.73 13.75 13.48
N TYR A 252 1.98 13.48 13.82
CA TYR A 252 2.50 12.12 14.01
C TYR A 252 2.70 11.79 15.49
N ASN A 253 2.83 10.49 15.79
CA ASN A 253 2.94 9.99 17.17
C ASN A 253 1.71 10.36 18.01
N SER A 254 0.54 10.42 17.40
CA SER A 254 -0.71 10.72 18.07
C SER A 254 -1.79 9.77 17.58
N GLU A 255 -2.26 8.92 18.48
CA GLU A 255 -3.35 8.01 18.14
C GLU A 255 -4.70 8.71 18.37
N VAL A 256 -5.55 8.76 17.34
CA VAL A 256 -6.94 9.12 17.53
C VAL A 256 -7.66 7.97 18.23
N VAL A 257 -8.20 8.23 19.42
CA VAL A 257 -8.86 7.21 20.25
C VAL A 257 -10.38 7.28 20.19
N LYS A 258 -10.95 8.41 19.79
CA LYS A 258 -12.40 8.62 19.67
C LYS A 258 -12.74 9.68 18.63
N ILE A 259 -13.81 9.46 17.86
CA ILE A 259 -14.47 10.51 17.08
C ILE A 259 -15.52 11.17 17.98
N ILE A 260 -15.51 12.50 18.05
CA ILE A 260 -16.44 13.28 18.85
C ILE A 260 -17.70 13.49 18.01
N VAL A 261 -18.83 12.97 18.51
CA VAL A 261 -20.13 13.00 17.83
C VAL A 261 -21.15 13.71 18.72
N GLU A 262 -21.84 14.71 18.15
CA GLU A 262 -22.93 15.43 18.79
C GLU A 262 -24.13 15.44 17.84
N ASN A 263 -25.34 15.09 18.32
CA ASN A 263 -26.56 15.06 17.50
C ASN A 263 -26.40 14.29 16.17
N ASN A 264 -25.76 13.11 16.22
CA ASN A 264 -25.43 12.29 15.04
C ASN A 264 -24.52 12.97 14.00
N LYS A 265 -23.73 13.96 14.41
CA LYS A 265 -22.78 14.69 13.58
C LYS A 265 -21.37 14.60 14.15
N ALA A 266 -20.40 14.21 13.33
CA ALA A 266 -19.00 14.21 13.70
C ALA A 266 -18.46 15.66 13.71
N ILE A 267 -17.84 16.09 14.81
CA ILE A 267 -17.38 17.47 15.02
C ILE A 267 -15.90 17.59 15.37
N GLY A 268 -15.21 16.46 15.54
CA GLY A 268 -13.81 16.43 15.93
C GLY A 268 -13.33 15.05 16.32
N VAL A 269 -12.11 15.00 16.84
CA VAL A 269 -11.45 13.78 17.31
C VAL A 269 -10.77 14.03 18.64
N LYS A 270 -10.66 12.98 19.45
CA LYS A 270 -9.88 12.97 20.69
C LYS A 270 -8.64 12.09 20.51
N LEU A 271 -7.51 12.60 20.94
CA LEU A 271 -6.20 11.95 20.90
C LEU A 271 -5.94 11.13 22.17
N ASP A 272 -4.94 10.26 22.12
CA ASP A 272 -4.46 9.42 23.22
C ASP A 272 -3.87 10.21 24.41
N ASN A 273 -3.47 11.46 24.18
CA ASN A 273 -3.08 12.42 25.22
C ASN A 273 -4.28 13.22 25.80
N GLU A 274 -5.52 12.83 25.47
CA GLU A 274 -6.79 13.48 25.84
C GLU A 274 -7.10 14.81 25.13
N GLU A 275 -6.20 15.32 24.29
CA GLU A 275 -6.42 16.54 23.50
C GLU A 275 -7.55 16.34 22.48
N ALA A 276 -8.39 17.37 22.31
CA ALA A 276 -9.45 17.39 21.31
C ALA A 276 -9.10 18.32 20.14
N ILE A 277 -9.22 17.81 18.91
CA ILE A 277 -9.05 18.57 17.68
C ILE A 277 -10.38 18.63 16.95
N TYR A 278 -10.87 19.85 16.70
CA TYR A 278 -12.19 20.07 16.08
C TYR A 278 -12.07 20.36 14.59
N GLY A 279 -13.00 19.81 13.82
CA GLY A 279 -13.09 19.98 12.37
C GLY A 279 -14.51 19.76 11.87
N GLU A 280 -14.83 20.34 10.71
CA GLU A 280 -16.18 20.22 10.14
C GLU A 280 -16.45 18.82 9.56
N TYR A 281 -15.52 18.28 8.78
CA TYR A 281 -15.60 16.95 8.20
C TYR A 281 -14.50 16.04 8.74
N ILE A 282 -14.81 14.76 8.92
CA ILE A 282 -13.86 13.74 9.37
C ILE A 282 -13.75 12.65 8.31
N ILE A 283 -12.53 12.29 7.92
CA ILE A 283 -12.25 11.12 7.08
C ILE A 283 -11.55 10.06 7.91
N ASN A 284 -12.17 8.91 8.06
CA ASN A 284 -11.53 7.72 8.60
C ASN A 284 -10.84 6.92 7.49
N SER A 285 -9.52 6.72 7.61
CA SER A 285 -8.72 5.83 6.75
C SER A 285 -8.38 4.50 7.43
N GLY A 286 -8.90 4.25 8.64
CA GLY A 286 -8.70 3.03 9.41
C GLY A 286 -9.64 1.88 8.99
N THR A 287 -9.51 0.74 9.67
CA THR A 287 -10.35 -0.43 9.41
C THR A 287 -11.79 -0.23 9.92
N VAL A 288 -12.74 -0.97 9.34
CA VAL A 288 -14.14 -1.00 9.82
C VAL A 288 -14.23 -1.41 11.29
N TRP A 289 -13.38 -2.32 11.75
CA TRP A 289 -13.36 -2.73 13.15
C TRP A 289 -12.85 -1.64 14.08
N ASN A 290 -11.78 -0.94 13.70
CA ASN A 290 -11.30 0.20 14.50
C ASN A 290 -12.32 1.32 14.54
N LEU A 291 -13.02 1.57 13.44
CA LEU A 291 -14.07 2.58 13.38
C LEU A 291 -15.19 2.26 14.39
N TYR A 292 -15.80 1.08 14.30
CA TYR A 292 -16.99 0.76 15.10
C TYR A 292 -16.68 0.28 16.52
N ASN A 293 -15.61 -0.50 16.72
CA ASN A 293 -15.30 -1.07 18.03
C ASN A 293 -14.45 -0.16 18.92
N LYS A 294 -13.84 0.90 18.35
CA LYS A 294 -13.01 1.87 19.07
C LYS A 294 -13.48 3.30 18.87
N LEU A 295 -13.38 3.84 17.66
CA LEU A 295 -13.56 5.27 17.41
C LEU A 295 -15.00 5.76 17.64
N LEU A 296 -15.99 4.93 17.32
CA LEU A 296 -17.43 5.21 17.45
C LEU A 296 -18.12 4.33 18.49
N LYS A 297 -17.37 3.65 19.37
CA LYS A 297 -17.92 2.66 20.30
C LYS A 297 -19.12 3.18 21.11
N ASP A 298 -19.10 4.45 21.48
CA ASP A 298 -20.13 5.09 22.31
C ASP A 298 -21.21 5.84 21.49
N SER A 299 -21.11 5.86 20.16
CA SER A 299 -21.93 6.71 19.29
C SER A 299 -22.54 5.99 18.10
N ALA A 300 -22.02 4.82 17.73
CA ALA A 300 -22.59 3.99 16.68
C ALA A 300 -23.77 3.14 17.20
N ASP A 301 -24.73 2.88 16.32
CA ASP A 301 -25.83 1.95 16.57
C ASP A 301 -25.32 0.51 16.77
N GLU A 302 -25.96 -0.25 17.67
CA GLU A 302 -25.58 -1.64 17.93
C GLU A 302 -25.62 -2.52 16.68
N ASN A 303 -26.53 -2.27 15.74
CA ASN A 303 -26.62 -3.05 14.51
C ASN A 303 -25.41 -2.78 13.60
N ASN A 304 -24.88 -1.56 13.59
CA ASN A 304 -23.67 -1.25 12.81
C ASN A 304 -22.44 -1.95 13.42
N ILE A 305 -22.36 -2.00 14.76
CA ILE A 305 -21.31 -2.77 15.45
C ILE A 305 -21.46 -4.27 15.17
N LYS A 306 -22.67 -4.82 15.23
CA LYS A 306 -22.95 -6.23 14.90
C LYS A 306 -22.61 -6.55 13.44
N TRP A 307 -22.96 -5.66 12.51
CA TRP A 307 -22.60 -5.79 11.10
C TRP A 307 -21.09 -5.73 10.88
N ALA A 308 -20.39 -4.75 11.47
CA ALA A 308 -18.93 -4.64 11.34
C ALA A 308 -18.23 -5.92 11.83
N ASN A 309 -18.72 -6.51 12.92
CA ASN A 309 -18.18 -7.73 13.50
C ASN A 309 -18.64 -9.03 12.80
N SER A 310 -19.61 -8.98 11.89
CA SER A 310 -19.99 -10.14 11.07
C SER A 310 -19.10 -10.31 9.82
N LEU A 311 -18.34 -9.26 9.46
CA LEU A 311 -17.42 -9.29 8.33
C LEU A 311 -16.22 -10.20 8.61
N GLU A 312 -15.93 -11.11 7.68
CA GLU A 312 -14.78 -12.00 7.79
C GLU A 312 -13.47 -11.28 7.40
N PRO A 313 -12.45 -11.26 8.28
CA PRO A 313 -11.16 -10.62 7.99
C PRO A 313 -10.32 -11.42 7.00
N SER A 314 -9.45 -10.71 6.28
CA SER A 314 -8.38 -11.34 5.50
C SER A 314 -7.45 -12.19 6.37
N TYR A 315 -6.69 -13.09 5.73
CA TYR A 315 -5.74 -13.94 6.45
C TYR A 315 -4.71 -13.11 7.23
N LYS A 316 -4.27 -13.66 8.35
CA LYS A 316 -3.10 -13.14 9.06
C LYS A 316 -1.85 -13.51 8.24
N SER A 317 -0.79 -12.71 8.32
CA SER A 317 0.46 -13.03 7.63
C SER A 317 1.72 -12.75 8.43
N SER A 318 2.76 -13.49 8.05
CA SER A 318 4.14 -13.24 8.44
C SER A 318 4.89 -12.61 7.27
N VAL A 319 5.85 -11.75 7.58
CA VAL A 319 6.70 -11.10 6.59
C VAL A 319 8.15 -11.28 6.99
N LEU A 320 8.94 -11.95 6.17
CA LEU A 320 10.37 -12.11 6.35
C LEU A 320 11.11 -11.05 5.54
N PHE A 321 12.04 -10.36 6.20
CA PHE A 321 12.92 -9.35 5.62
C PHE A 321 14.34 -9.88 5.69
N ALA A 322 15.00 -10.04 4.54
CA ALA A 322 16.36 -10.56 4.49
C ALA A 322 17.28 -9.75 3.58
N LEU A 323 18.55 -9.67 3.94
CA LEU A 323 19.63 -9.19 3.08
C LEU A 323 20.53 -10.38 2.76
N VAL A 324 20.72 -10.68 1.49
CA VAL A 324 21.52 -11.83 1.03
C VAL A 324 22.59 -11.40 0.03
N ASN A 325 23.68 -12.16 -0.04
CA ASN A 325 24.65 -12.03 -1.12
C ASN A 325 23.96 -12.22 -2.48
N LYS A 326 24.20 -11.30 -3.43
CA LYS A 326 23.53 -11.34 -4.74
C LYS A 326 23.76 -12.65 -5.50
N GLU A 327 24.91 -13.29 -5.31
CA GLU A 327 25.30 -14.50 -6.06
C GLU A 327 24.40 -15.71 -5.78
N VAL A 328 23.63 -15.70 -4.68
CA VAL A 328 22.68 -16.77 -4.36
C VAL A 328 21.36 -16.66 -5.13
N ILE A 329 21.09 -15.50 -5.74
CA ILE A 329 19.88 -15.26 -6.52
C ILE A 329 20.22 -15.46 -8.00
N PRO A 330 19.63 -16.45 -8.68
CA PRO A 330 19.84 -16.67 -10.11
C PRO A 330 19.47 -15.45 -10.96
N LYS A 331 20.18 -15.25 -12.08
CA LYS A 331 20.03 -14.04 -12.93
C LYS A 331 18.66 -13.95 -13.60
N GLU A 332 17.99 -15.06 -13.81
CA GLU A 332 16.65 -15.18 -14.41
C GLU A 332 15.50 -14.96 -13.42
N THR A 333 15.82 -14.80 -12.13
CA THR A 333 14.82 -14.50 -11.10
C THR A 333 14.15 -13.16 -11.39
N LEU A 334 12.82 -13.14 -11.29
CA LEU A 334 12.06 -11.91 -11.45
C LEU A 334 11.99 -11.13 -10.14
N PRO A 335 11.78 -9.80 -10.19
CA PRO A 335 11.58 -8.98 -8.99
C PRO A 335 10.43 -9.45 -8.10
N ILE A 336 9.45 -10.17 -8.67
CA ILE A 336 8.29 -10.69 -7.95
C ILE A 336 8.04 -12.13 -8.37
N GLU A 337 8.11 -13.07 -7.41
CA GLU A 337 7.79 -14.49 -7.63
C GLU A 337 6.88 -15.03 -6.52
N MET A 338 5.83 -15.74 -6.92
CA MET A 338 5.00 -16.54 -6.01
C MET A 338 5.55 -17.95 -5.95
N LEU A 339 5.89 -18.41 -4.75
CA LEU A 339 6.36 -19.75 -4.46
C LEU A 339 5.20 -20.54 -3.88
N ILE A 340 4.72 -21.54 -4.61
CA ILE A 340 3.61 -22.39 -4.16
C ILE A 340 4.18 -23.72 -3.70
N GLY A 341 4.01 -24.04 -2.42
CA GLY A 341 4.40 -25.33 -1.85
C GLY A 341 3.48 -26.47 -2.29
N ASP A 342 2.16 -26.29 -2.13
CA ASP A 342 1.12 -27.27 -2.51
C ASP A 342 0.15 -26.64 -3.52
N LYS A 343 -0.01 -27.26 -4.70
CA LYS A 343 -0.93 -26.76 -5.73
C LYS A 343 -2.40 -26.86 -5.32
N THR A 344 -2.74 -27.86 -4.53
CA THR A 344 -4.12 -28.29 -4.26
C THR A 344 -4.73 -27.65 -3.01
N LYS A 345 -3.90 -27.06 -2.15
CA LYS A 345 -4.34 -26.49 -0.86
C LYS A 345 -3.69 -25.14 -0.59
N LEU A 346 -4.46 -24.20 -0.07
CA LEU A 346 -3.93 -22.98 0.52
C LEU A 346 -3.32 -23.31 1.88
N ASN A 347 -2.01 -23.10 2.03
CA ASN A 347 -1.30 -23.39 3.28
C ASN A 347 -0.18 -22.36 3.56
N GLU A 348 0.50 -22.50 4.69
CA GLU A 348 1.54 -21.55 5.11
C GLU A 348 2.77 -21.57 4.18
N ASP A 349 2.96 -22.60 3.36
CA ASP A 349 4.13 -22.74 2.46
C ASP A 349 4.03 -21.87 1.20
N GLU A 350 2.89 -21.20 0.99
CA GLU A 350 2.73 -20.17 -0.04
C GLU A 350 3.43 -18.89 0.37
N ILE A 351 4.47 -18.51 -0.35
CA ILE A 351 5.22 -17.28 -0.10
C ILE A 351 5.33 -16.48 -1.38
N THR A 352 4.90 -15.22 -1.34
CA THR A 352 5.25 -14.26 -2.39
C THR A 352 6.52 -13.53 -2.01
N VAL A 353 7.54 -13.63 -2.87
CA VAL A 353 8.86 -13.06 -2.68
C VAL A 353 9.03 -11.84 -3.58
N TYR A 354 9.54 -10.78 -2.99
CA TYR A 354 9.84 -9.50 -3.61
C TYR A 354 11.34 -9.23 -3.49
N ILE A 355 12.02 -9.16 -4.64
CA ILE A 355 13.43 -8.84 -4.80
C ILE A 355 13.56 -7.59 -5.67
N LEU A 356 12.95 -6.50 -5.22
CA LEU A 356 12.84 -5.25 -5.98
C LEU A 356 14.21 -4.62 -6.27
N SER A 357 15.23 -5.00 -5.49
CA SER A 357 16.63 -4.62 -5.71
C SER A 357 17.24 -5.18 -7.01
N ILE A 358 16.54 -6.08 -7.71
CA ILE A 358 16.88 -6.47 -9.08
C ILE A 358 16.75 -5.25 -10.01
N ASP A 359 15.63 -4.54 -9.93
CA ASP A 359 15.33 -3.38 -10.77
C ASP A 359 15.77 -2.05 -10.14
N ASP A 360 15.88 -1.97 -8.80
CA ASP A 360 16.22 -0.76 -8.07
C ASP A 360 17.44 -0.94 -7.15
N LYS A 361 18.62 -0.52 -7.62
CA LYS A 361 19.90 -0.61 -6.89
C LYS A 361 20.04 0.41 -5.78
N THR A 362 19.02 1.25 -5.55
CA THR A 362 19.04 2.19 -4.42
C THR A 362 18.62 1.56 -3.09
N LEU A 363 18.02 0.37 -3.12
CA LEU A 363 17.46 -0.29 -1.93
C LEU A 363 18.53 -0.90 -1.02
N CYS A 364 19.66 -1.33 -1.57
CA CYS A 364 20.77 -1.93 -0.82
C CYS A 364 22.09 -1.75 -1.57
N GLU A 365 23.20 -2.13 -0.95
CA GLU A 365 24.51 -2.16 -1.66
C GLU A 365 24.48 -3.16 -2.81
N GLU A 366 25.26 -2.87 -3.86
CA GLU A 366 25.26 -3.62 -5.14
C GLU A 366 25.59 -5.12 -5.00
N LYS A 367 26.38 -5.50 -3.99
CA LYS A 367 26.73 -6.90 -3.70
C LYS A 367 25.60 -7.71 -3.05
N TYR A 368 24.48 -7.09 -2.74
CA TYR A 368 23.37 -7.72 -2.03
C TYR A 368 22.05 -7.60 -2.79
N HIS A 369 21.12 -8.45 -2.39
CA HIS A 369 19.70 -8.28 -2.66
C HIS A 369 18.91 -8.14 -1.35
N SER A 370 18.03 -7.13 -1.31
CA SER A 370 16.99 -7.01 -0.29
C SER A 370 15.80 -7.90 -0.67
N ILE A 371 15.36 -8.74 0.26
CA ILE A 371 14.26 -9.68 0.12
C ILE A 371 13.15 -9.29 1.09
N MET A 372 11.92 -9.18 0.58
CA MET A 372 10.71 -9.24 1.37
C MET A 372 9.92 -10.47 0.94
N ALA A 373 9.55 -11.33 1.88
CA ALA A 373 8.79 -12.55 1.63
C ALA A 373 7.54 -12.54 2.51
N ILE A 374 6.35 -12.62 1.91
CA ILE A 374 5.07 -12.58 2.61
C ILE A 374 4.38 -13.93 2.45
N GLY A 375 3.95 -14.53 3.55
CA GLY A 375 3.15 -15.76 3.54
C GLY A 375 1.99 -15.71 4.54
N PRO A 376 0.94 -16.50 4.36
CA PRO A 376 -0.14 -16.60 5.33
C PRO A 376 0.38 -17.24 6.62
N SER A 377 -0.21 -16.83 7.74
CA SER A 377 -0.01 -17.48 9.03
C SER A 377 -1.38 -17.88 9.57
N LEU A 378 -1.58 -19.19 9.67
CA LEU A 378 -2.81 -19.83 10.12
C LEU A 378 -2.80 -20.06 11.64
N LYS A 379 -1.64 -19.87 12.27
CA LYS A 379 -1.47 -19.99 13.72
C LYS A 379 -2.08 -18.81 14.47
N ASP A 380 -2.40 -19.03 15.73
CA ASP A 380 -2.70 -17.94 16.64
C ASP A 380 -1.43 -17.28 17.14
N TRP A 381 -1.48 -15.97 17.22
CA TRP A 381 -0.40 -15.13 17.70
C TRP A 381 -0.86 -14.36 18.94
N PRO A 382 0.06 -14.02 19.86
CA PRO A 382 -0.29 -13.23 21.03
C PRO A 382 -1.04 -11.95 20.64
N LYS A 383 -2.24 -11.81 21.22
CA LYS A 383 -3.10 -10.64 21.08
C LYS A 383 -2.72 -9.59 22.12
N GLY A 384 -2.66 -8.32 21.71
CA GLY A 384 -2.45 -7.19 22.60
C GLY A 384 -0.98 -6.92 22.97
N PHE A 385 -0.60 -5.64 22.88
CA PHE A 385 0.78 -5.19 23.02
C PHE A 385 1.31 -5.17 24.45
N LYS A 386 0.43 -5.00 25.44
CA LYS A 386 0.87 -4.50 26.74
C LYS A 386 1.77 -5.46 27.54
N ASN A 387 1.77 -6.78 27.31
CA ASN A 387 2.51 -7.70 28.18
C ASN A 387 3.16 -8.96 27.54
N ARG A 388 3.08 -9.17 26.21
CA ARG A 388 3.51 -10.46 25.61
C ARG A 388 4.53 -10.40 24.45
N TYR A 389 4.93 -9.23 23.97
CA TYR A 389 5.80 -9.11 22.77
C TYR A 389 7.27 -9.47 23.01
N ASN A 390 7.68 -9.63 24.27
CA ASN A 390 9.05 -9.93 24.68
C ASN A 390 9.13 -11.22 25.51
N THR A 391 8.05 -12.01 25.52
CA THR A 391 8.11 -13.33 26.15
C THR A 391 9.01 -14.24 25.34
N GLU A 392 9.67 -15.16 26.05
CA GLU A 392 10.46 -16.22 25.42
C GLU A 392 9.61 -17.05 24.47
N GLU A 393 8.36 -17.32 24.84
CA GLU A 393 7.37 -18.00 23.99
C GLU A 393 7.18 -17.29 22.64
N TYR A 394 6.93 -15.97 22.63
CA TYR A 394 6.75 -15.24 21.37
C TYR A 394 8.03 -15.20 20.54
N ARG A 395 9.21 -15.10 21.18
CA ARG A 395 10.50 -15.17 20.47
C ARG A 395 10.70 -16.54 19.83
N ASN A 396 10.35 -17.63 20.53
CA ASN A 396 10.43 -18.98 19.99
C ASN A 396 9.45 -19.18 18.81
N MET A 397 8.21 -18.69 18.92
CA MET A 397 7.26 -18.70 17.80
C MET A 397 7.79 -17.95 16.58
N LYS A 398 8.40 -16.78 16.80
CA LYS A 398 9.05 -16.01 15.72
C LYS A 398 10.20 -16.79 15.08
N GLU A 399 11.01 -17.47 15.87
CA GLU A 399 12.15 -18.23 15.38
C GLU A 399 11.71 -19.43 14.53
N ILE A 400 10.68 -20.16 14.97
CA ILE A 400 10.05 -21.26 14.22
C ILE A 400 9.53 -20.74 12.88
N GLU A 401 8.77 -19.64 12.89
CA GLU A 401 8.19 -19.08 11.67
C GLU A 401 9.27 -18.53 10.72
N LYS A 402 10.31 -17.90 11.25
CA LYS A 402 11.48 -17.46 10.48
C LYS A 402 12.12 -18.64 9.75
N ASN A 403 12.41 -19.72 10.47
CA ASN A 403 13.08 -20.90 9.88
C ASN A 403 12.20 -21.56 8.81
N ARG A 404 10.89 -21.67 9.04
CA ARG A 404 9.94 -22.17 8.04
C ARG A 404 9.95 -21.34 6.75
N MET A 405 9.91 -20.01 6.85
CA MET A 405 9.98 -19.14 5.67
C MET A 405 11.34 -19.23 4.96
N LEU A 406 12.43 -19.36 5.72
CA LEU A 406 13.76 -19.59 5.17
C LEU A 406 13.88 -20.95 4.47
N ASP A 407 13.21 -22.00 4.94
CA ASP A 407 13.17 -23.31 4.28
C ASP A 407 12.53 -23.23 2.89
N VAL A 408 11.47 -22.43 2.73
CA VAL A 408 10.83 -22.21 1.43
C VAL A 408 11.77 -21.45 0.49
N LEU A 409 12.46 -20.42 0.98
CA LEU A 409 13.43 -19.66 0.20
C LEU A 409 14.65 -20.51 -0.19
N GLU A 410 15.15 -21.35 0.71
CA GLU A 410 16.27 -22.28 0.47
C GLU A 410 15.96 -23.26 -0.67
N LYS A 411 14.71 -23.76 -0.76
CA LYS A 411 14.29 -24.62 -1.86
C LYS A 411 14.34 -23.91 -3.22
N ARG A 412 13.97 -22.63 -3.27
CA ARG A 412 14.00 -21.83 -4.52
C ARG A 412 15.39 -21.31 -4.84
N PHE A 413 16.20 -21.03 -3.82
CA PHE A 413 17.53 -20.43 -3.89
C PHE A 413 18.51 -21.26 -3.04
N PRO A 414 19.04 -22.38 -3.55
CA PRO A 414 19.99 -23.20 -2.78
C PRO A 414 21.21 -22.40 -2.31
N GLY A 415 21.56 -22.51 -1.02
CA GLY A 415 22.60 -21.73 -0.36
C GLY A 415 22.10 -20.40 0.23
N PHE A 416 20.79 -20.11 0.19
CA PHE A 416 20.20 -18.86 0.69
C PHE A 416 20.59 -18.60 2.14
N LYS A 417 20.41 -19.60 3.00
CA LYS A 417 20.68 -19.50 4.45
C LYS A 417 22.15 -19.22 4.76
N GLU A 418 23.07 -19.85 4.02
CA GLU A 418 24.51 -19.67 4.21
C GLU A 418 24.98 -18.27 3.80
N ASN A 419 24.22 -17.60 2.93
CA ASN A 419 24.54 -16.28 2.37
C ASN A 419 23.74 -15.13 3.01
N LEU A 420 23.05 -15.37 4.14
CA LEU A 420 22.29 -14.36 4.87
C LEU A 420 23.21 -13.37 5.60
N CYS A 421 23.02 -12.08 5.31
CA CYS A 421 23.69 -10.98 5.99
C CYS A 421 22.81 -10.32 7.08
N HIS A 422 21.49 -10.39 6.89
CA HIS A 422 20.48 -9.92 7.84
C HIS A 422 19.20 -10.72 7.64
N VAL A 423 18.47 -11.01 8.72
CA VAL A 423 17.11 -11.56 8.65
C VAL A 423 16.28 -11.13 9.86
N GLU A 424 15.05 -10.69 9.62
CA GLU A 424 14.05 -10.48 10.66
C GLU A 424 12.65 -10.83 10.17
N VAL A 425 11.76 -11.22 11.08
CA VAL A 425 10.37 -11.58 10.75
C VAL A 425 9.38 -10.66 11.46
N GLY A 426 8.47 -10.08 10.70
CA GLY A 426 7.24 -9.45 11.14
C GLY A 426 6.13 -10.51 11.25
N THR A 427 5.32 -10.44 12.29
CA THR A 427 4.23 -11.40 12.55
C THR A 427 2.88 -10.69 12.58
N PRO A 428 1.74 -11.39 12.66
CA PRO A 428 0.44 -10.79 12.91
C PRO A 428 0.41 -9.84 14.12
N THR A 429 1.12 -10.18 15.21
CA THR A 429 1.32 -9.26 16.34
C THR A 429 2.08 -7.99 15.93
N THR A 430 3.07 -8.09 15.03
CA THR A 430 3.81 -6.92 14.53
C THR A 430 2.93 -6.00 13.69
N LEU A 431 2.08 -6.56 12.82
CA LEU A 431 1.09 -5.81 12.03
C LEU A 431 0.10 -5.07 12.95
N ASN A 432 -0.43 -5.74 13.98
CA ASN A 432 -1.30 -5.11 14.96
C ASN A 432 -0.61 -3.93 15.67
N ARG A 433 0.69 -4.04 15.98
CA ARG A 433 1.48 -2.96 16.62
C ARG A 433 1.52 -1.69 15.80
N TYR A 434 2.03 -1.82 14.58
CA TYR A 434 2.57 -0.70 13.83
C TYR A 434 1.51 -0.07 12.94
N ILE A 435 0.54 -0.86 12.49
CA ILE A 435 -0.49 -0.39 11.56
C ILE A 435 -1.91 -0.60 12.10
N LEU A 436 -2.04 -0.96 13.39
CA LEU A 436 -3.31 -1.06 14.11
C LEU A 436 -4.33 -1.99 13.44
N LYS A 437 -3.86 -3.00 12.69
CA LYS A 437 -4.74 -4.02 12.09
C LYS A 437 -5.08 -5.08 13.12
N GLU A 438 -6.33 -5.05 13.59
CA GLU A 438 -6.83 -5.99 14.59
C GLU A 438 -6.60 -7.44 14.15
N GLY A 439 -6.07 -8.27 15.06
CA GLY A 439 -5.74 -9.67 14.79
C GLY A 439 -4.57 -9.91 13.82
N GLY A 440 -3.94 -8.85 13.28
CA GLY A 440 -2.82 -8.94 12.35
C GLY A 440 -3.21 -9.38 10.94
N SER A 441 -4.44 -9.06 10.52
CA SER A 441 -4.92 -9.22 9.15
C SER A 441 -4.08 -8.39 8.16
N VAL A 442 -3.85 -8.93 6.96
CA VAL A 442 -3.06 -8.22 5.93
C VAL A 442 -3.81 -7.01 5.39
N ALA A 443 -5.10 -7.18 5.16
CA ALA A 443 -6.01 -6.17 4.66
C ALA A 443 -7.30 -6.12 5.51
N GLY A 444 -8.31 -5.40 5.04
CA GLY A 444 -9.64 -5.35 5.66
C GLY A 444 -10.43 -6.67 5.50
N PRO A 445 -11.77 -6.60 5.46
CA PRO A 445 -12.60 -7.75 5.16
C PRO A 445 -12.19 -8.43 3.85
N LYS A 446 -12.22 -9.77 3.80
CA LYS A 446 -11.99 -10.54 2.57
C LYS A 446 -12.87 -10.03 1.44
N GLN A 447 -12.39 -10.15 0.21
CA GLN A 447 -13.21 -9.87 -0.98
C GLN A 447 -14.10 -11.08 -1.28
N LYS A 448 -15.02 -11.38 -0.36
CA LYS A 448 -15.87 -12.59 -0.35
C LYS A 448 -17.30 -12.30 -0.79
N LEU A 449 -17.92 -13.25 -1.47
CA LEU A 449 -19.34 -13.21 -1.83
C LEU A 449 -20.19 -13.02 -0.57
N GLY A 450 -21.11 -12.06 -0.59
CA GLY A 450 -21.89 -11.69 0.59
C GLY A 450 -21.32 -10.52 1.42
N GLN A 451 -20.05 -10.14 1.25
CA GLN A 451 -19.44 -8.98 1.93
C GLN A 451 -18.59 -8.09 1.00
N HIS A 452 -18.83 -8.15 -0.31
CA HIS A 452 -18.13 -7.37 -1.33
C HIS A 452 -18.95 -6.16 -1.76
N MET A 453 -18.30 -5.21 -2.44
CA MET A 453 -18.96 -4.07 -3.09
C MET A 453 -19.88 -3.32 -2.11
N MET A 454 -21.17 -3.20 -2.46
CA MET A 454 -22.15 -2.44 -1.68
C MET A 454 -22.46 -3.04 -0.29
N LYS A 455 -21.89 -4.18 0.09
CA LYS A 455 -22.01 -4.76 1.43
C LYS A 455 -20.79 -4.46 2.33
N ARG A 456 -19.85 -3.62 1.86
CA ARG A 456 -18.70 -3.11 2.62
C ARG A 456 -18.99 -1.73 3.22
N LEU A 457 -18.05 -1.21 4.01
CA LEU A 457 -18.09 0.14 4.57
C LEU A 457 -18.26 1.19 3.46
N LYS A 458 -19.23 2.09 3.65
CA LYS A 458 -19.57 3.14 2.70
C LYS A 458 -18.62 4.31 2.80
N SER A 459 -18.35 4.96 1.67
CA SER A 459 -17.52 6.16 1.62
C SER A 459 -18.14 7.34 2.37
N LYS A 460 -19.48 7.44 2.43
CA LYS A 460 -20.21 8.34 3.33
C LYS A 460 -20.84 7.54 4.47
N SER A 461 -20.59 7.92 5.71
CA SER A 461 -21.17 7.28 6.89
C SER A 461 -22.63 7.70 7.11
N GLU A 462 -23.32 6.92 7.93
CA GLU A 462 -24.59 7.23 8.60
C GLU A 462 -24.49 8.39 9.59
N ILE A 463 -23.28 8.66 10.12
CA ILE A 463 -23.00 9.83 10.96
C ILE A 463 -22.71 11.01 10.03
N GLU A 464 -23.44 12.13 10.22
CA GLU A 464 -23.25 13.33 9.43
C GLU A 464 -21.80 13.81 9.54
N ASN A 465 -21.25 14.28 8.41
CA ASN A 465 -19.87 14.76 8.28
C ASN A 465 -18.75 13.72 8.48
N LEU A 466 -19.07 12.43 8.62
CA LEU A 466 -18.09 11.35 8.65
C LEU A 466 -18.01 10.63 7.29
N PHE A 467 -16.79 10.50 6.77
CA PHE A 467 -16.47 9.81 5.53
C PHE A 467 -15.43 8.72 5.77
N ASN A 468 -15.40 7.72 4.91
CA ASN A 468 -14.48 6.59 5.01
C ASN A 468 -13.70 6.38 3.71
N CYS A 469 -12.43 6.03 3.88
CA CYS A 469 -11.56 5.54 2.81
C CYS A 469 -10.68 4.41 3.35
N GLY A 470 -9.95 3.74 2.46
CA GLY A 470 -9.10 2.60 2.79
C GLY A 470 -9.72 1.25 2.46
N GLU A 471 -8.98 0.20 2.80
CA GLU A 471 -9.23 -1.19 2.37
C GLU A 471 -10.52 -1.83 2.91
N SER A 472 -11.13 -1.25 3.94
CA SER A 472 -12.43 -1.71 4.46
C SER A 472 -13.63 -1.21 3.65
N THR A 473 -13.43 -0.24 2.76
CA THR A 473 -14.51 0.39 1.99
C THR A 473 -14.96 -0.43 0.77
N VAL A 474 -15.96 0.06 0.03
CA VAL A 474 -16.55 -0.57 -1.17
C VAL A 474 -15.54 -1.08 -2.18
N MET A 475 -14.43 -0.36 -2.41
CA MET A 475 -13.38 -0.78 -3.36
C MET A 475 -12.55 -1.96 -2.84
N GLY A 476 -12.43 -2.08 -1.51
CA GLY A 476 -11.67 -3.13 -0.85
C GLY A 476 -10.14 -2.99 -0.96
N THR A 477 -9.44 -4.12 -1.02
CA THR A 477 -7.97 -4.19 -0.89
C THR A 477 -7.22 -3.88 -2.19
N GLY A 478 -5.92 -3.53 -2.06
CA GLY A 478 -5.01 -3.22 -3.16
C GLY A 478 -4.72 -1.73 -3.28
N THR A 479 -3.47 -1.36 -3.61
CA THR A 479 -3.05 0.05 -3.68
C THR A 479 -3.89 0.90 -4.65
N PRO A 480 -4.34 0.40 -5.82
CA PRO A 480 -5.25 1.15 -6.70
C PRO A 480 -6.62 1.39 -6.05
N ALA A 481 -7.20 0.35 -5.45
CA ALA A 481 -8.52 0.40 -4.81
C ALA A 481 -8.57 1.39 -3.63
N VAL A 482 -7.54 1.38 -2.78
CA VAL A 482 -7.46 2.33 -1.65
C VAL A 482 -7.23 3.76 -2.14
N THR A 483 -6.48 3.96 -3.22
CA THR A 483 -6.31 5.29 -3.83
C THR A 483 -7.66 5.84 -4.30
N ILE A 484 -8.47 5.03 -4.98
CA ILE A 484 -9.83 5.40 -5.40
C ILE A 484 -10.72 5.73 -4.22
N SER A 485 -10.65 4.96 -3.14
CA SER A 485 -11.44 5.27 -1.94
C SER A 485 -11.06 6.64 -1.35
N GLY A 486 -9.79 7.05 -1.44
CA GLY A 486 -9.32 8.37 -1.03
C GLY A 486 -9.85 9.48 -1.95
N ILE A 487 -9.79 9.28 -3.28
CA ILE A 487 -10.40 10.20 -4.27
C ILE A 487 -11.90 10.36 -3.98
N SER A 488 -12.58 9.25 -3.71
CA SER A 488 -14.03 9.23 -3.47
C SER A 488 -14.41 10.00 -2.20
N ALA A 489 -13.67 9.83 -1.10
CA ALA A 489 -13.90 10.58 0.12
C ALA A 489 -13.68 12.09 -0.10
N ALA A 490 -12.62 12.48 -0.83
CA ALA A 490 -12.39 13.88 -1.17
C ALA A 490 -13.51 14.46 -2.04
N ASN A 491 -13.87 13.79 -3.12
CA ASN A 491 -14.92 14.26 -4.05
C ASN A 491 -16.29 14.35 -3.38
N LEU A 492 -16.63 13.44 -2.47
CA LEU A 492 -17.87 13.52 -1.70
C LEU A 492 -17.92 14.78 -0.83
N ILE A 493 -16.83 15.12 -0.12
CA ILE A 493 -16.77 16.36 0.67
C ILE A 493 -16.83 17.60 -0.23
N LEU A 494 -16.10 17.60 -1.35
CA LEU A 494 -16.16 18.70 -2.32
C LEU A 494 -17.58 18.90 -2.84
N ARG A 495 -18.32 17.81 -3.07
CA ARG A 495 -19.72 17.85 -3.48
C ARG A 495 -20.63 18.45 -2.42
N GLU A 496 -20.48 18.10 -1.14
CA GLU A 496 -21.22 18.74 -0.04
C GLU A 496 -20.94 20.24 0.03
N LEU A 497 -19.72 20.65 -0.31
CA LEU A 497 -19.28 22.05 -0.33
C LEU A 497 -19.58 22.79 -1.63
N ASN A 498 -20.21 22.14 -2.63
CA ASN A 498 -20.41 22.68 -3.98
C ASN A 498 -19.11 23.18 -4.64
N LEU A 499 -18.01 22.44 -4.44
CA LEU A 499 -16.71 22.68 -5.06
C LEU A 499 -16.45 21.68 -6.20
N ASP A 500 -15.58 22.06 -7.14
CA ASP A 500 -15.22 21.20 -8.28
C ASP A 500 -14.55 19.90 -7.84
N GLU A 501 -15.17 18.77 -8.17
CA GLU A 501 -14.63 17.42 -7.97
C GLU A 501 -13.35 17.18 -8.82
N PHE A 502 -12.54 16.21 -8.42
CA PHE A 502 -11.45 15.70 -9.25
C PHE A 502 -11.97 14.60 -10.17
N GLU A 503 -12.04 14.92 -11.45
CA GLU A 503 -12.52 14.01 -12.51
C GLU A 503 -11.42 13.81 -13.56
N TYR A 504 -11.33 12.60 -14.11
CA TYR A 504 -10.38 12.29 -15.18
C TYR A 504 -10.70 13.09 -16.44
N LYS A 505 -9.66 13.62 -17.08
CA LYS A 505 -9.74 14.26 -18.40
C LYS A 505 -8.66 13.66 -19.29
N GLU A 506 -9.00 13.35 -20.54
CA GLU A 506 -8.09 12.68 -21.49
C GLU A 506 -6.79 13.48 -21.73
N ASN A 507 -6.86 14.81 -21.67
CA ASN A 507 -5.74 15.72 -21.92
C ASN A 507 -5.01 16.20 -20.64
N MET A 508 -5.14 15.48 -19.52
CA MET A 508 -4.35 15.81 -18.32
C MET A 508 -2.85 15.73 -18.61
N LYS A 509 -2.11 16.75 -18.17
CA LYS A 509 -0.64 16.74 -18.25
C LYS A 509 -0.10 15.56 -17.44
N ASN A 510 0.83 14.83 -18.04
CA ASN A 510 1.45 13.69 -17.38
C ASN A 510 2.58 14.13 -16.44
N TYR A 511 2.50 13.66 -15.19
CA TYR A 511 3.50 13.86 -14.14
C TYR A 511 4.17 12.55 -13.68
N VAL A 512 3.82 11.41 -14.29
CA VAL A 512 4.47 10.13 -14.02
C VAL A 512 5.56 9.86 -15.06
N ASN A 513 6.81 9.78 -14.59
CA ASN A 513 7.97 9.49 -15.42
C ASN A 513 8.34 8.02 -15.30
N ILE A 514 8.37 7.29 -16.42
CA ILE A 514 8.92 5.93 -16.42
C ILE A 514 10.44 6.01 -16.55
N VAL A 515 11.16 5.57 -15.52
CA VAL A 515 12.63 5.58 -15.49
C VAL A 515 13.22 4.29 -16.04
N LYS A 516 14.45 4.36 -16.53
CA LYS A 516 15.19 3.19 -17.00
C LYS A 516 15.66 2.36 -15.81
N LYS A 517 15.67 1.04 -16.01
CA LYS A 517 16.25 0.07 -15.09
C LYS A 517 17.61 -0.45 -15.59
N PRO A 518 18.52 -0.89 -14.69
CA PRO A 518 18.39 -0.77 -13.24
C PRO A 518 18.46 0.70 -12.79
N PHE A 519 17.57 1.09 -11.87
CA PHE A 519 17.60 2.42 -11.28
C PHE A 519 18.68 2.48 -10.20
N ASP A 520 19.43 3.58 -10.10
CA ASP A 520 20.54 3.71 -9.16
C ASP A 520 20.65 5.13 -8.58
N PHE A 521 21.60 5.32 -7.65
CA PHE A 521 21.83 6.60 -6.96
C PHE A 521 22.25 7.76 -7.87
N ASN A 522 22.77 7.49 -9.07
CA ASN A 522 23.15 8.52 -10.04
C ASN A 522 21.92 9.11 -10.73
N HIS A 523 20.87 8.31 -10.88
CA HIS A 523 19.63 8.70 -11.53
C HIS A 523 18.61 9.36 -10.59
N ILE A 524 18.86 9.36 -9.27
CA ILE A 524 18.01 10.01 -8.28
C ILE A 524 17.89 11.53 -8.54
N LYS A 525 16.69 11.98 -8.90
CA LYS A 525 16.28 13.39 -9.04
C LYS A 525 15.09 13.69 -8.14
N ILE A 526 15.39 14.04 -6.89
CA ILE A 526 14.38 14.24 -5.84
C ILE A 526 14.05 15.74 -5.64
N GLY A 527 15.05 16.60 -5.80
CA GLY A 527 14.96 18.04 -5.64
C GLY A 527 14.79 18.80 -6.95
N LYS A 528 14.45 20.08 -6.85
CA LYS A 528 14.29 21.00 -8.00
C LYS A 528 15.61 21.42 -8.64
N ASN A 529 16.72 21.26 -7.92
CA ASN A 529 18.07 21.62 -8.35
C ASN A 529 19.12 20.66 -7.76
N GLU A 530 20.37 20.80 -8.20
CA GLU A 530 21.48 19.95 -7.77
C GLU A 530 21.73 20.01 -6.25
N LYS A 531 21.60 21.19 -5.63
CA LYS A 531 21.75 21.34 -4.19
C LYS A 531 20.73 20.50 -3.44
N GLU A 532 19.45 20.60 -3.79
CA GLU A 532 18.39 19.80 -3.17
C GLU A 532 18.59 18.29 -3.41
N ASN A 533 19.04 17.89 -4.60
CA ASN A 533 19.39 16.49 -4.89
C ASN A 533 20.51 15.98 -3.98
N ASN A 534 21.56 16.78 -3.76
CA ASN A 534 22.66 16.42 -2.87
C ASN A 534 22.18 16.28 -1.41
N LEU A 535 21.33 17.21 -0.94
CA LEU A 535 20.73 17.11 0.39
C LEU A 535 19.86 15.86 0.54
N ALA A 536 19.04 15.53 -0.46
CA ALA A 536 18.23 14.30 -0.46
C ALA A 536 19.11 13.04 -0.37
N LYS A 537 20.21 12.98 -1.14
CA LYS A 537 21.19 11.87 -1.08
C LYS A 537 21.85 11.75 0.29
N LEU A 538 22.17 12.86 0.96
CA LEU A 538 22.68 12.83 2.33
C LEU A 538 21.62 12.34 3.32
N ALA A 539 20.38 12.82 3.20
CA ALA A 539 19.28 12.45 4.07
C ALA A 539 18.86 10.98 3.92
N LEU A 540 18.97 10.42 2.70
CA LEU A 540 18.75 9.00 2.42
C LEU A 540 19.68 8.08 3.20
N LYS A 541 20.84 8.54 3.71
CA LYS A 541 21.71 7.74 4.58
C LYS A 541 21.09 7.51 5.98
N CYS A 542 20.11 8.31 6.38
CA CYS A 542 19.42 8.15 7.65
C CYS A 542 18.71 6.79 7.72
N GLN A 543 18.68 6.19 8.92
CA GLN A 543 18.03 4.89 9.16
C GLN A 543 16.55 5.03 9.52
N PHE A 544 16.06 6.25 9.69
CA PHE A 544 14.72 6.54 10.17
C PHE A 544 14.36 5.76 11.46
N CYS A 545 15.28 5.81 12.43
CA CYS A 545 15.19 5.01 13.65
C CYS A 545 13.88 5.24 14.41
N ASP A 546 13.25 4.17 14.89
CA ASP A 546 12.08 4.26 15.77
C ASP A 546 12.40 5.07 17.05
N ASN A 547 13.61 4.87 17.59
CA ASN A 547 14.14 5.60 18.74
C ASN A 547 15.44 6.33 18.35
N PRO A 548 15.37 7.57 17.82
CA PRO A 548 16.52 8.27 17.25
C PRO A 548 17.45 8.83 18.35
N SER A 549 18.55 8.11 18.60
CA SER A 549 19.61 8.54 19.53
C SER A 549 20.23 9.91 19.17
N CYS A 550 20.26 10.26 17.88
CA CYS A 550 20.76 11.54 17.41
C CYS A 550 19.88 12.72 17.84
N GLU A 551 18.56 12.54 17.93
CA GLU A 551 17.63 13.58 18.41
C GLU A 551 17.80 13.81 19.90
N LYS A 552 17.88 12.72 20.69
CA LYS A 552 18.13 12.81 22.14
C LYS A 552 19.45 13.49 22.48
N ALA A 553 20.46 13.31 21.64
CA ALA A 553 21.76 13.94 21.79
C ALA A 553 21.82 15.37 21.21
N CYS A 554 20.77 15.82 20.52
CA CYS A 554 20.76 17.15 19.91
C CYS A 554 20.50 18.22 20.98
N LYS A 555 21.49 19.11 21.19
CA LYS A 555 21.38 20.28 22.09
C LYS A 555 20.12 21.12 21.87
N TYR A 556 19.65 21.21 20.63
CA TYR A 556 18.49 22.02 20.25
C TYR A 556 17.19 21.23 20.15
N ASN A 557 17.21 19.92 20.45
CA ASN A 557 16.06 19.03 20.32
C ASN A 557 15.42 19.13 18.92
N ILE A 558 16.24 19.02 17.88
CA ILE A 558 15.79 19.03 16.48
C ILE A 558 15.25 17.65 16.13
N SER A 559 14.10 17.58 15.46
CA SER A 559 13.48 16.36 14.91
C SER A 559 14.24 15.82 13.70
N ILE A 560 15.50 15.43 13.90
CA ILE A 560 16.46 15.00 12.88
C ILE A 560 15.88 13.89 11.99
N ARG A 561 15.27 12.85 12.57
CA ARG A 561 14.64 11.74 11.83
C ARG A 561 13.57 12.27 10.89
N ASP A 562 12.68 13.09 11.41
CA ASP A 562 11.47 13.55 10.71
C ASP A 562 11.82 14.55 9.60
N ILE A 563 12.85 15.37 9.81
CA ILE A 563 13.46 16.21 8.78
C ILE A 563 14.10 15.34 7.69
N ASN A 564 14.97 14.40 8.06
CA ASN A 564 15.68 13.57 7.09
C ASN A 564 14.71 12.72 6.25
N ARG A 565 13.64 12.19 6.85
CA ARG A 565 12.61 11.43 6.11
C ARG A 565 11.97 12.26 5.01
N ARG A 566 11.68 13.53 5.29
CA ARG A 566 11.09 14.47 4.34
C ARG A 566 12.07 14.91 3.26
N VAL A 567 13.29 15.28 3.64
CA VAL A 567 14.35 15.67 2.69
C VAL A 567 14.68 14.52 1.73
N ALA A 568 14.70 13.27 2.23
CA ALA A 568 14.96 12.08 1.44
C ALA A 568 13.94 11.80 0.33
N VAL A 569 12.80 12.49 0.30
CA VAL A 569 11.74 12.37 -0.72
C VAL A 569 11.38 13.71 -1.35
N GLY A 570 12.18 14.76 -1.11
CA GLY A 570 12.01 16.07 -1.74
C GLY A 570 10.98 16.96 -1.04
N ASN A 571 10.49 16.55 0.13
CA ASN A 571 9.60 17.34 0.96
C ASN A 571 10.37 18.40 1.78
N PHE A 572 10.98 19.35 1.08
CA PHE A 572 11.71 20.45 1.70
C PHE A 572 10.79 21.41 2.47
N TYR A 573 9.51 21.47 2.12
CA TYR A 573 8.51 22.31 2.78
C TYR A 573 8.27 21.86 4.22
N GLY A 574 7.94 20.58 4.42
CA GLY A 574 7.76 20.00 5.75
C GLY A 574 9.06 19.99 6.55
N ALA A 575 10.19 19.69 5.92
CA ALA A 575 11.49 19.72 6.58
C ALA A 575 11.81 21.11 7.17
N LYS A 576 11.55 22.18 6.40
CA LYS A 576 11.71 23.56 6.86
C LYS A 576 10.71 23.94 7.94
N LYS A 577 9.46 23.45 7.87
CA LYS A 577 8.43 23.68 8.89
C LYS A 577 8.89 23.18 10.27
N LEU A 578 9.55 22.01 10.32
CA LEU A 578 10.09 21.43 11.55
C LEU A 578 11.35 22.13 12.09
N LEU A 579 12.04 22.94 11.28
CA LEU A 579 13.22 23.69 11.71
C LEU A 579 12.91 25.10 12.26
N LYS A 580 11.65 25.55 12.17
CA LYS A 580 11.25 26.90 12.65
C LYS A 580 11.31 26.95 14.18
N ASP A 581 12.30 27.67 14.71
CA ASP A 581 12.38 28.26 16.08
C ASP A 581 13.81 28.79 16.41
N ASN A 582 14.54 29.41 15.48
CA ASN A 582 15.93 29.88 15.68
C ASN A 582 16.95 28.80 16.13
N LYS A 583 16.59 27.52 16.07
CA LYS A 583 17.44 26.36 16.37
C LYS A 583 18.38 26.06 15.21
N SER A 584 19.34 26.95 14.99
CA SER A 584 20.20 26.89 13.81
C SER A 584 21.35 25.89 14.00
N CYS A 585 21.34 24.82 13.20
CA CYS A 585 22.51 23.97 13.03
C CYS A 585 23.74 24.72 12.48
N LYS A 586 23.58 25.92 11.89
CA LYS A 586 24.69 26.69 11.30
C LYS A 586 25.78 27.00 12.33
N ASN A 587 25.37 27.42 13.53
CA ASN A 587 26.29 27.84 14.61
C ASN A 587 26.50 26.75 15.67
N CYS A 588 26.05 25.52 15.43
CA CYS A 588 26.19 24.41 16.37
C CYS A 588 27.60 23.79 16.28
N GLU A 589 28.35 23.83 17.38
CA GLU A 589 29.71 23.26 17.44
C GLU A 589 29.74 21.80 17.94
N SER A 590 28.80 21.38 18.79
CA SER A 590 28.99 20.14 19.57
C SER A 590 28.87 18.84 18.77
N LYS A 591 28.28 18.84 17.56
CA LYS A 591 28.09 17.67 16.66
C LYS A 591 27.64 16.36 17.37
N ASP A 592 27.06 16.45 18.57
CA ASP A 592 26.76 15.29 19.43
C ASP A 592 25.74 14.35 18.77
N CYS A 593 24.80 14.92 18.02
CA CYS A 593 23.81 14.17 17.26
C CYS A 593 24.45 13.26 16.20
N GLU A 594 25.52 13.71 15.53
CA GLU A 594 26.29 12.90 14.57
C GLU A 594 27.11 11.84 15.32
N ASN A 595 27.73 12.23 16.45
CA ASN A 595 28.50 11.32 17.30
C ASN A 595 27.68 10.17 17.89
N LYS A 596 26.40 10.40 18.16
CA LYS A 596 25.44 9.41 18.68
C LYS A 596 24.58 8.77 17.58
N CYS A 597 24.84 9.05 16.30
CA CYS A 597 24.12 8.42 15.21
C CYS A 597 24.42 6.91 15.17
N ILE A 598 23.37 6.07 15.20
CA ILE A 598 23.53 4.60 15.18
C ILE A 598 24.27 4.10 13.94
N ARG A 599 24.26 4.85 12.83
CA ARG A 599 24.99 4.50 11.60
C ARG A 599 26.48 4.28 11.86
N LYS A 600 27.06 4.97 12.86
CA LYS A 600 28.45 4.82 13.30
C LYS A 600 28.86 3.39 13.70
N SER A 601 27.91 2.50 14.00
CA SER A 601 28.25 1.10 14.30
C SER A 601 28.61 0.27 13.08
N TYR A 602 28.40 0.78 11.86
CA TYR A 602 28.75 0.07 10.62
C TYR A 602 29.26 0.97 9.47
N LYS A 603 28.98 2.28 9.48
CA LYS A 603 29.43 3.28 8.48
C LYS A 603 29.52 4.68 9.12
N GLU A 604 29.86 5.70 8.35
CA GLU A 604 29.92 7.08 8.85
C GLU A 604 28.57 7.58 9.41
N SER A 605 28.57 8.62 10.24
CA SER A 605 27.32 9.26 10.65
C SER A 605 26.61 9.93 9.47
N VAL A 606 25.31 10.18 9.62
CA VAL A 606 24.58 11.06 8.70
C VAL A 606 25.11 12.49 8.89
N SER A 607 25.30 13.25 7.82
CA SER A 607 25.73 14.65 7.84
C SER A 607 24.60 15.59 8.31
N ILE A 608 24.15 15.42 9.56
CA ILE A 608 22.99 16.11 10.14
C ILE A 608 23.19 17.63 10.11
N LYS A 609 24.39 18.13 10.48
CA LYS A 609 24.67 19.57 10.48
C LYS A 609 24.58 20.14 9.07
N GLU A 610 25.16 19.45 8.10
CA GLU A 610 25.16 19.87 6.70
C GLU A 610 23.73 19.95 6.16
N ILE A 611 22.92 18.91 6.37
CA ILE A 611 21.53 18.88 5.92
C ILE A 611 20.74 20.05 6.52
N ASN A 612 20.75 20.16 7.85
CA ASN A 612 19.92 21.13 8.55
C ASN A 612 20.39 22.59 8.38
N SER A 613 21.68 22.82 8.13
CA SER A 613 22.21 24.18 7.90
C SER A 613 21.93 24.72 6.50
N GLN A 614 21.64 23.84 5.54
CA GLN A 614 21.39 24.18 4.15
C GLN A 614 19.91 24.22 3.74
N LEU A 615 19.02 23.72 4.61
CA LEU A 615 17.56 23.91 4.54
C LEU A 615 17.19 25.37 4.82
#